data_AF-A0A089YL92-F1
#
_entry.id   AF-A0A089YL92-F1
#
_cell.length_a   1.000
_cell.length_b   1.000
_cell.length_c   1.000
_cell.angle_alpha   90.00
_cell.angle_beta   90.00
_cell.angle_gamma   90.00
#
_symmetry.space_group_name_H-M   'P 1'
#
loop_
_entity.id
_entity.type
_entity.pdbx_description
1 polymer ?
#
loop_
_entity_poly.entity_id
_entity_poly.type
_entity_poly.pdbx_seq_one_letter_code
_entity_poly.pdbx_strand_id
1 'polypeptide(L)'
;MVQIPAWLPTISKQVTLKIPRSLVLKIGGNLSKHNYLRAIGISKELQRQLAQAGEPVELYQAILAQEDIYQTFHDDVASYHVSTIAEFLNELWWGIQTYLVPEYERSHPNNEVDPRDWYQYPSDLNDLFSKACYWNLMNQIRSGPIFPPFRVTKHLKGRY
;
A
#
# COMPACT_ATOMS: atom_id res chain seq x y z
N MET A 1 11.83 -6.93 11.12
CA MET A 1 11.87 -8.23 10.41
C MET A 1 10.64 -9.00 10.81
N VAL A 2 10.10 -9.85 9.93
CA VAL A 2 8.96 -10.73 10.25
C VAL A 2 9.50 -12.15 10.43
N GLN A 3 9.01 -12.86 11.44
CA GLN A 3 9.28 -14.28 11.65
C GLN A 3 8.06 -15.07 11.23
N ILE A 4 8.20 -15.92 10.22
CA ILE A 4 7.09 -16.75 9.74
C ILE A 4 7.53 -18.22 9.70
N PRO A 5 6.86 -19.11 10.43
CA PRO A 5 6.94 -20.53 10.16
C PRO A 5 6.23 -20.80 8.82
N ALA A 6 6.97 -21.26 7.83
CA ALA A 6 6.48 -21.52 6.48
C ALA A 6 6.78 -22.97 6.09
N TRP A 7 5.78 -23.63 5.52
CA TRP A 7 5.97 -24.85 4.76
C TRP A 7 6.20 -24.47 3.30
N LEU A 8 7.34 -24.86 2.74
CA LEU A 8 7.72 -24.61 1.34
C LEU A 8 7.58 -25.91 0.54
N PRO A 9 6.35 -26.26 0.07
CA PRO A 9 6.08 -27.54 -0.56
C PRO A 9 6.89 -27.77 -1.83
N THR A 10 7.20 -26.72 -2.60
CA THR A 10 7.92 -26.85 -3.86
C THR A 10 9.37 -27.32 -3.66
N ILE A 11 9.91 -27.14 -2.46
CA ILE A 11 11.25 -27.62 -2.08
C ILE A 11 11.22 -28.60 -0.89
N SER A 12 10.03 -29.02 -0.45
CA SER A 12 9.79 -29.94 0.67
C SER A 12 10.51 -29.54 1.97
N LYS A 13 10.45 -28.26 2.37
CA LYS A 13 11.12 -27.75 3.58
C LYS A 13 10.18 -27.02 4.53
N GLN A 14 10.30 -27.34 5.81
CA GLN A 14 9.72 -26.55 6.90
C GLN A 14 10.78 -25.58 7.41
N VAL A 15 10.49 -24.27 7.39
CA VAL A 15 11.47 -23.26 7.78
C VAL A 15 10.83 -22.16 8.62
N THR A 16 11.56 -21.60 9.57
CA THR A 16 11.17 -20.35 10.23
C THR A 16 11.97 -19.21 9.63
N LEU A 17 11.35 -18.48 8.70
CA LEU A 17 12.00 -17.42 7.93
C LEU A 17 12.03 -16.11 8.71
N LYS A 18 13.22 -15.51 8.83
CA LYS A 18 13.43 -14.14 9.32
C LYS A 18 13.67 -13.20 8.15
N ILE A 19 12.61 -12.84 7.41
CA ILE A 19 12.78 -11.99 6.23
C ILE A 19 12.39 -10.53 6.47
N PRO A 20 13.08 -9.58 5.83
CA PRO A 20 12.67 -8.18 5.85
C PRO A 20 11.39 -8.01 5.04
N ARG A 21 10.46 -7.16 5.52
CA ARG A 21 9.19 -6.86 4.84
C ARG A 21 9.41 -6.36 3.40
N SER A 22 10.50 -5.64 3.16
CA SER A 22 10.88 -5.17 1.81
C SER A 22 11.15 -6.31 0.84
N LEU A 23 11.72 -7.44 1.28
CA LEU A 23 11.96 -8.60 0.42
C LEU A 23 10.63 -9.24 -0.01
N VAL A 24 9.67 -9.36 0.92
CA VAL A 24 8.32 -9.89 0.64
C VAL A 24 7.62 -9.04 -0.42
N LEU A 25 7.64 -7.71 -0.25
CA LEU A 25 7.04 -6.78 -1.22
C LEU A 25 7.68 -6.90 -2.61
N LYS A 26 9.02 -7.06 -2.65
CA LYS A 26 9.73 -7.27 -3.92
C LYS A 26 9.35 -8.61 -4.56
N ILE A 27 9.20 -9.69 -3.79
CA ILE A 27 8.75 -11.01 -4.27
C ILE A 27 7.37 -10.87 -4.92
N GLY A 28 6.38 -10.32 -4.19
CA GLY A 28 5.03 -10.12 -4.74
C GLY A 28 4.99 -9.19 -5.96
N GLY A 29 5.77 -8.11 -5.94
CA GLY A 29 5.89 -7.18 -7.07
C GLY A 29 6.54 -7.80 -8.33
N ASN A 30 7.37 -8.84 -8.18
CA ASN A 30 7.97 -9.56 -9.31
C ASN A 30 7.07 -10.70 -9.82
N LEU A 31 6.42 -11.44 -8.92
CA LEU A 31 5.47 -12.50 -9.28
C LEU A 31 4.28 -11.95 -10.07
N SER A 32 3.70 -10.83 -9.63
CA SER A 32 2.63 -10.12 -10.36
C SER A 32 3.01 -9.67 -11.78
N LYS A 33 4.31 -9.62 -12.09
CA LYS A 33 4.83 -9.25 -13.42
C LYS A 33 5.26 -10.45 -14.26
N HIS A 34 5.12 -11.67 -13.74
CA HIS A 34 5.51 -12.93 -14.39
C HIS A 34 6.91 -12.91 -15.04
N ASN A 35 7.89 -12.23 -14.40
CA ASN A 35 9.22 -12.02 -14.99
C ASN A 35 10.32 -12.73 -14.20
N TYR A 36 10.69 -13.94 -14.64
CA TYR A 36 11.73 -14.77 -14.03
C TYR A 36 13.14 -14.14 -14.07
N LEU A 37 13.48 -13.37 -15.11
CA LEU A 37 14.80 -12.73 -15.22
C LEU A 37 15.00 -11.65 -14.14
N ARG A 38 13.93 -10.92 -13.78
CA ARG A 38 13.94 -9.99 -12.65
C ARG A 38 13.95 -10.68 -11.29
N ALA A 39 13.56 -11.95 -11.22
CA ALA A 39 13.54 -12.71 -9.98
C ALA A 39 14.93 -13.13 -9.50
N ILE A 40 15.97 -13.16 -10.36
CA ILE A 40 17.30 -13.68 -9.97
C ILE A 40 17.92 -12.91 -8.80
N GLY A 41 17.88 -11.58 -8.81
CA GLY A 41 18.43 -10.77 -7.72
C GLY A 41 17.74 -11.02 -6.38
N ILE A 42 16.41 -11.14 -6.42
CA ILE A 42 15.58 -11.49 -5.27
C ILE A 42 15.86 -12.92 -4.81
N SER A 43 16.01 -13.86 -5.74
CA SER A 43 16.27 -15.27 -5.47
C SER A 43 17.57 -15.45 -4.70
N LYS A 44 18.62 -14.69 -5.06
CA LYS A 44 19.90 -14.67 -4.31
C LYS A 44 19.72 -14.11 -2.90
N GLU A 45 18.93 -13.05 -2.75
CA GLU A 45 18.63 -12.49 -1.43
C GLU A 45 17.86 -13.50 -0.56
N LEU A 46 16.86 -14.18 -1.14
CA LEU A 46 16.09 -15.23 -0.48
C LEU A 46 16.94 -16.46 -0.13
N GLN A 47 17.80 -16.92 -1.04
CA GLN A 47 18.74 -18.01 -0.81
C GLN A 47 19.61 -17.72 0.42
N ARG A 48 20.11 -16.48 0.55
CA ARG A 48 20.88 -16.05 1.72
C ARG A 48 20.06 -16.11 3.01
N GLN A 49 18.79 -15.71 2.96
CA GLN A 49 17.89 -15.77 4.12
C GLN A 49 17.58 -17.21 4.55
N LEU A 50 17.36 -18.11 3.58
CA LEU A 50 17.16 -19.54 3.84
C LEU A 50 18.41 -20.17 4.47
N ALA A 51 19.59 -19.86 3.95
CA ALA A 51 20.85 -20.31 4.53
C ALA A 51 21.06 -19.79 5.97
N GLN A 52 20.71 -18.52 6.24
CA GLN A 52 20.76 -17.94 7.60
C GLN A 52 19.74 -18.58 8.56
N ALA A 53 18.65 -19.15 8.04
CA ALA A 53 17.67 -19.91 8.80
C ALA A 53 18.08 -21.38 9.04
N GLY A 54 19.27 -21.79 8.60
CA GLY A 54 19.77 -23.17 8.73
C GLY A 54 19.40 -24.09 7.58
N GLU A 55 18.77 -23.56 6.53
CA GLU A 55 18.27 -24.33 5.39
C GLU A 55 18.96 -23.89 4.09
N PRO A 56 20.23 -24.26 3.85
CA PRO A 56 20.89 -23.95 2.59
C PRO A 56 20.16 -24.63 1.43
N VAL A 57 20.02 -23.89 0.33
CA VAL A 57 19.36 -24.33 -0.91
C VAL A 57 20.11 -23.82 -2.13
N GLU A 58 19.94 -24.49 -3.25
CA GLU A 58 20.41 -24.04 -4.55
C GLU A 58 19.60 -22.84 -5.07
N LEU A 59 20.17 -22.08 -5.99
CA LEU A 59 19.50 -20.88 -6.52
C LEU A 59 18.15 -21.21 -7.19
N TYR A 60 18.07 -22.32 -7.91
CA TYR A 60 16.83 -22.74 -8.57
C TYR A 60 15.73 -23.07 -7.54
N GLN A 61 16.11 -23.63 -6.38
CA GLN A 61 15.18 -23.90 -5.28
C GLN A 61 14.66 -22.59 -4.67
N ALA A 62 15.51 -21.58 -4.54
CA ALA A 62 15.09 -20.25 -4.12
C ALA A 62 14.20 -19.53 -5.16
N ILE A 63 14.39 -19.81 -6.46
CA ILE A 63 13.48 -19.34 -7.50
C ILE A 63 12.09 -19.96 -7.31
N LEU A 64 12.04 -21.28 -7.14
CA LEU A 64 10.79 -22.02 -6.96
C LEU A 64 10.05 -21.65 -5.67
N ALA A 65 10.78 -21.48 -4.55
CA ALA A 65 10.20 -21.17 -3.26
C ALA A 65 9.58 -19.76 -3.16
N GLN A 66 9.79 -18.88 -4.14
CA GLN A 66 9.18 -17.54 -4.12
C GLN A 66 7.66 -17.59 -4.17
N GLU A 67 7.07 -18.52 -4.92
CA GLU A 67 5.62 -18.69 -5.00
C GLU A 67 5.05 -19.16 -3.66
N ASP A 68 5.67 -20.18 -3.05
CA ASP A 68 5.29 -20.70 -1.72
C ASP A 68 5.38 -19.60 -0.65
N ILE A 69 6.44 -18.79 -0.68
CA ILE A 69 6.63 -17.65 0.22
C ILE A 69 5.57 -16.60 -0.04
N TYR A 70 5.27 -16.30 -1.30
CA TYR A 70 4.24 -15.33 -1.63
C TYR A 70 2.89 -15.77 -1.11
N GLN A 71 2.47 -17.02 -1.33
CA GLN A 71 1.20 -17.53 -0.84
C GLN A 71 1.12 -17.46 0.69
N THR A 72 2.15 -17.98 1.38
CA THR A 72 2.23 -17.92 2.85
C THR A 72 2.17 -16.48 3.37
N PHE A 73 2.87 -15.54 2.73
CA PHE A 73 2.86 -14.14 3.16
C PHE A 73 1.62 -13.37 2.74
N HIS A 74 1.06 -13.64 1.56
CA HIS A 74 -0.07 -12.91 1.01
C HIS A 74 -1.33 -13.17 1.86
N ASP A 75 -1.58 -14.44 2.15
CA ASP A 75 -2.75 -14.86 2.90
C ASP A 75 -2.64 -14.46 4.37
N ASP A 76 -1.48 -14.67 5.01
CA ASP A 76 -1.33 -14.49 6.46
C ASP A 76 -0.87 -13.09 6.88
N VAL A 77 0.00 -12.41 6.10
CA VAL A 77 0.71 -11.20 6.54
C VAL A 77 0.39 -9.96 5.73
N ALA A 78 0.17 -10.09 4.42
CA ALA A 78 -0.22 -8.98 3.58
C ALA A 78 -1.65 -8.57 3.88
N SER A 79 -2.60 -9.52 3.94
CA SER A 79 -3.99 -9.23 4.35
C SER A 79 -4.07 -8.54 5.71
N TYR A 80 -3.20 -8.96 6.65
CA TYR A 80 -3.08 -8.36 7.98
C TYR A 80 -2.57 -6.91 7.93
N HIS A 81 -1.48 -6.62 7.21
CA HIS A 81 -0.91 -5.27 7.16
C HIS A 81 -1.66 -4.32 6.22
N VAL A 82 -2.14 -4.79 5.07
CA VAL A 82 -2.86 -3.99 4.07
C VAL A 82 -4.15 -3.44 4.65
N SER A 83 -4.86 -4.21 5.47
CA SER A 83 -6.06 -3.73 6.16
C SER A 83 -5.73 -2.51 7.03
N THR A 84 -4.67 -2.59 7.83
CA THR A 84 -4.24 -1.48 8.70
C THR A 84 -3.77 -0.26 7.88
N ILE A 85 -3.04 -0.49 6.79
CA ILE A 85 -2.64 0.59 5.86
C ILE A 85 -3.88 1.26 5.25
N ALA A 86 -4.88 0.47 4.84
CA ALA A 86 -6.12 0.99 4.27
C ALA A 86 -6.88 1.84 5.30
N GLU A 87 -6.93 1.44 6.57
CA GLU A 87 -7.47 2.26 7.65
C GLU A 87 -6.71 3.58 7.78
N PHE A 88 -5.37 3.56 7.85
CA PHE A 88 -4.59 4.80 7.96
C PHE A 88 -4.76 5.73 6.76
N LEU A 89 -4.83 5.19 5.55
CA LEU A 89 -5.10 5.97 4.35
C LEU A 89 -6.51 6.57 4.37
N ASN A 90 -7.50 5.82 4.85
CA ASN A 90 -8.86 6.31 5.04
C ASN A 90 -8.92 7.43 6.08
N GLU A 91 -8.24 7.27 7.22
CA GLU A 91 -8.13 8.29 8.26
C GLU A 91 -7.45 9.57 7.75
N LEU A 92 -6.36 9.45 6.99
CA LEU A 92 -5.71 10.59 6.35
C LEU A 92 -6.64 11.31 5.38
N TRP A 93 -7.39 10.56 4.58
CA TRP A 93 -8.28 11.15 3.58
C TRP A 93 -9.46 11.86 4.23
N TRP A 94 -10.04 11.29 5.28
CA TRP A 94 -11.05 11.95 6.11
C TRP A 94 -10.49 13.14 6.88
N GLY A 95 -9.24 13.09 7.33
CA GLY A 95 -8.55 14.22 7.94
C GLY A 95 -8.39 15.39 6.98
N ILE A 96 -7.94 15.14 5.75
CA ILE A 96 -7.84 16.15 4.68
C ILE A 96 -9.23 16.71 4.35
N GLN A 97 -10.23 15.84 4.18
CA GLN A 97 -11.61 16.24 3.90
C GLN A 97 -12.12 17.20 4.98
N THR A 98 -12.04 16.79 6.24
CA THR A 98 -12.53 17.56 7.39
C THR A 98 -11.82 18.90 7.50
N TYR A 99 -10.52 18.93 7.24
CA TYR A 99 -9.73 20.15 7.29
C TYR A 99 -10.10 21.16 6.18
N LEU A 100 -10.41 20.68 4.98
CA LEU A 100 -10.63 21.54 3.81
C LEU A 100 -12.10 21.85 3.50
N VAL A 101 -13.06 21.13 4.09
CA VAL A 101 -14.50 21.44 3.93
C VAL A 101 -14.84 22.91 4.23
N PRO A 102 -14.34 23.55 5.31
CA PRO A 102 -14.63 24.96 5.56
C PRO A 102 -14.12 25.89 4.44
N GLU A 103 -12.97 25.58 3.85
CA GLU A 103 -12.42 26.35 2.72
C GLU A 103 -13.23 26.12 1.45
N TYR A 104 -13.66 24.87 1.21
CA TYR A 104 -14.57 24.54 0.13
C TYR A 104 -15.88 25.34 0.24
N GLU A 105 -16.52 25.33 1.42
CA GLU A 105 -17.75 26.08 1.69
C GLU A 105 -17.57 27.59 1.53
N ARG A 106 -16.44 28.14 2.02
CA ARG A 106 -16.08 29.56 1.81
C ARG A 106 -15.95 29.89 0.32
N SER A 107 -15.31 28.99 -0.43
CA SER A 107 -15.01 29.21 -1.85
C SER A 107 -16.22 29.03 -2.76
N HIS A 108 -17.22 28.24 -2.35
CA HIS A 108 -18.35 27.88 -3.19
C HIS A 108 -19.54 28.82 -2.93
N PRO A 109 -19.79 29.81 -3.81
CA PRO A 109 -20.92 30.72 -3.62
C PRO A 109 -22.24 29.94 -3.74
N ASN A 110 -23.14 30.10 -2.77
CA ASN A 110 -24.47 29.46 -2.71
C ASN A 110 -25.46 29.90 -3.82
N ASN A 111 -24.98 30.58 -4.85
CA ASN A 111 -25.79 31.18 -5.90
C ASN A 111 -25.69 30.31 -7.16
N GLU A 112 -26.67 30.42 -8.07
CA GLU A 112 -26.61 29.81 -9.41
C GLU A 112 -25.48 30.46 -10.23
N VAL A 113 -24.24 30.06 -9.97
CA VAL A 113 -23.04 30.53 -10.66
C VAL A 113 -22.73 29.57 -11.80
N ASP A 114 -22.29 30.13 -12.94
CA ASP A 114 -21.77 29.37 -14.08
C ASP A 114 -20.75 28.32 -13.57
N PRO A 115 -20.81 27.06 -14.07
CA PRO A 115 -19.83 26.04 -13.74
C PRO A 115 -18.36 26.42 -13.89
N ARG A 116 -18.05 27.47 -14.66
CA ARG A 116 -16.71 28.01 -14.86
C ARG A 116 -16.22 28.89 -13.71
N ASP A 117 -17.13 29.44 -12.89
CA ASP A 117 -16.84 30.34 -11.77
C ASP A 117 -17.21 29.73 -10.41
N TRP A 118 -17.24 28.39 -10.33
CA TRP A 118 -17.68 27.64 -9.14
C TRP A 118 -16.90 27.91 -7.86
N TYR A 119 -15.68 28.44 -7.93
CA TYR A 119 -14.85 28.67 -6.75
C TYR A 119 -14.25 30.09 -6.72
N GLN A 120 -14.39 30.73 -5.56
CA GLN A 120 -13.72 32.00 -5.23
C GLN A 120 -12.32 31.73 -4.71
N TYR A 121 -11.32 32.00 -5.55
CA TYR A 121 -9.92 31.85 -5.20
C TYR A 121 -9.48 32.84 -4.11
N PRO A 122 -8.58 32.44 -3.20
CA PRO A 122 -7.87 33.38 -2.32
C PRO A 122 -7.11 34.46 -3.12
N SER A 123 -7.05 35.67 -2.59
CA SER A 123 -6.41 36.84 -3.24
C SER A 123 -4.93 36.65 -3.55
N ASP A 124 -4.25 35.78 -2.79
CA ASP A 124 -2.82 35.54 -2.94
C ASP A 124 -2.51 34.59 -4.11
N LEU A 125 -3.52 33.86 -4.61
CA LEU A 125 -3.39 32.96 -5.76
C LEU A 125 -3.54 33.75 -7.06
N ASN A 126 -2.43 34.30 -7.54
CA ASN A 126 -2.42 35.17 -8.71
C ASN A 126 -2.03 34.45 -10.00
N ASP A 127 -1.29 33.35 -9.92
CA ASP A 127 -0.85 32.60 -11.10
C ASP A 127 -1.85 31.51 -11.53
N LEU A 128 -1.82 31.18 -12.83
CA LEU A 128 -2.72 30.19 -13.44
C LEU A 128 -2.50 28.78 -12.87
N PHE A 129 -1.26 28.41 -12.53
CA PHE A 129 -0.94 27.07 -12.06
C PHE A 129 -1.54 26.84 -10.67
N SER A 130 -1.36 27.79 -9.76
CA SER A 130 -1.90 27.72 -8.39
C SER A 130 -3.44 27.74 -8.39
N LYS A 131 -4.07 28.52 -9.28
CA LYS A 131 -5.53 28.46 -9.48
C LYS A 131 -6.00 27.09 -10.00
N ALA A 132 -5.26 26.47 -10.91
CA ALA A 132 -5.57 25.12 -11.40
C ALA A 132 -5.43 24.06 -10.30
N CYS A 133 -4.37 24.13 -9.48
CA CYS A 133 -4.19 23.24 -8.33
C CYS A 133 -5.33 23.40 -7.31
N TYR A 134 -5.69 24.64 -6.98
CA TYR A 134 -6.81 24.94 -6.08
C TYR A 134 -8.13 24.40 -6.61
N TRP A 135 -8.42 24.61 -7.89
CA TRP A 135 -9.62 24.10 -8.54
C TRP A 135 -9.73 22.56 -8.45
N ASN A 136 -8.63 21.86 -8.71
CA ASN A 136 -8.60 20.40 -8.61
C ASN A 136 -8.80 19.94 -7.17
N LEU A 137 -8.19 20.64 -6.20
CA LEU A 137 -8.37 20.35 -4.79
C LEU A 137 -9.82 20.52 -4.36
N MET A 138 -10.46 21.64 -4.69
CA MET A 138 -11.86 21.89 -4.33
C MET A 138 -12.81 20.87 -4.97
N ASN A 139 -12.55 20.45 -6.21
CA ASN A 139 -13.32 19.36 -6.83
C ASN A 139 -13.11 18.00 -6.17
N GLN A 140 -11.91 17.73 -5.63
CA GLN A 140 -11.66 16.53 -4.85
C GLN A 140 -12.46 16.56 -3.54
N ILE A 141 -12.46 17.71 -2.84
CA ILE A 141 -13.26 17.89 -1.61
C ILE A 141 -14.75 17.79 -1.90
N ARG A 142 -15.23 18.36 -3.01
CA ARG A 142 -16.62 18.23 -3.47
C ARG A 142 -17.04 16.78 -3.67
N SER A 143 -16.17 15.95 -4.24
CA SER A 143 -16.44 14.53 -4.48
C SER A 143 -16.45 13.72 -3.18
N GLY A 144 -15.67 14.16 -2.20
CA GLY A 144 -15.55 13.54 -0.90
C GLY A 144 -14.88 12.16 -0.92
N PRO A 145 -14.69 11.55 0.27
CA PRO A 145 -14.13 10.22 0.35
C PRO A 145 -15.07 9.14 -0.21
N ILE A 146 -14.56 8.29 -1.10
CA ILE A 146 -15.26 7.12 -1.67
C ILE A 146 -15.75 6.16 -0.59
N PHE A 147 -14.95 5.95 0.47
CA PHE A 147 -15.27 5.02 1.55
C PHE A 147 -15.61 5.77 2.83
N PRO A 148 -16.67 5.35 3.56
CA PRO A 148 -16.96 5.89 4.88
C PRO A 148 -15.79 5.62 5.84
N PRO A 149 -15.70 6.34 6.97
CA PRO A 149 -14.72 6.05 8.00
C PRO A 149 -14.87 4.60 8.46
N PHE A 150 -13.77 3.85 8.51
CA PHE A 150 -13.79 2.48 9.01
C PHE A 150 -12.63 2.20 9.96
N ARG A 151 -12.83 1.17 10.79
CA ARG A 151 -11.77 0.60 11.62
C ARG A 151 -11.69 -0.89 11.41
N VAL A 152 -10.49 -1.35 11.10
CA VAL A 152 -10.10 -2.74 11.06
C VAL A 152 -10.10 -3.31 12.45
N THR A 153 -10.59 -4.54 12.55
CA THR A 153 -10.69 -5.27 13.82
C THR A 153 -9.32 -5.43 14.50
N LYS A 154 -9.30 -5.35 15.83
CA LYS A 154 -8.08 -5.52 16.65
C LYS A 154 -7.36 -6.85 16.39
N HIS A 155 -8.10 -7.87 15.95
CA HIS A 155 -7.57 -9.19 15.63
C HIS A 155 -6.63 -9.18 14.41
N LEU A 156 -6.73 -8.16 13.55
CA LEU A 156 -5.85 -7.93 12.40
C LEU A 156 -4.76 -6.86 12.69
N LYS A 157 -4.55 -6.48 13.97
CA LYS A 157 -3.60 -5.43 14.37
C LYS A 157 -2.55 -5.85 15.42
N GLY A 158 -2.66 -7.03 16.04
CA GLY A 158 -1.74 -7.46 17.12
C GLY A 158 -1.01 -8.80 16.95
N ARG A 159 -1.08 -9.45 15.78
CA ARG A 159 -0.54 -10.81 15.55
C ARG A 159 0.87 -10.85 14.94
N TYR A 160 1.27 -9.81 14.19
CA TYR A 160 2.56 -9.70 13.47
C TYR A 160 3.15 -8.28 13.48
#